data_AF-A0A530M710-F1
#
_entry.id   AF-A0A530M710-F1
#
_cell.length_a   1.000
_cell.length_b   1.000
_cell.length_c   1.000
_cell.angle_alpha   90.00
_cell.angle_beta   90.00
_cell.angle_gamma   90.00
#
_symmetry.space_group_name_H-M   'P 1'
#
loop_
_entity.id
_entity.type
_entity.pdbx_description
1 polymer ?
#
loop_
_entity_poly.entity_id
_entity_poly.type
_entity_poly.pdbx_seq_one_letter_code
_entity_poly.pdbx_strand_id
1 'polypeptide(L)' 'MAEKIILASGSPFRKALLVHAGVPVEAVPAEVDERALEAPLKGSG' A
#
# COMPACT_ATOMS: atom_id res chain seq x y z
N MET A 1 -23.05 -0.27 -5.39
CA MET A 1 -21.90 -1.21 -5.32
C MET A 1 -20.74 -0.44 -4.72
N ALA A 2 -19.92 -1.06 -3.87
CA ALA A 2 -18.72 -0.40 -3.36
C ALA A 2 -17.61 -0.50 -4.42
N GLU A 3 -16.90 0.61 -4.66
CA GLU A 3 -15.74 0.63 -5.55
C GLU A 3 -14.61 -0.24 -4.97
N LYS A 4 -13.86 -0.88 -5.86
CA LYS A 4 -12.71 -1.70 -5.46
C LYS A 4 -11.54 -0.81 -5.05
N ILE A 5 -10.95 -1.08 -3.89
CA ILE A 5 -9.75 -0.39 -3.42
C ILE A 5 -8.50 -1.16 -3.87
N ILE A 6 -7.57 -0.44 -4.50
CA ILE A 6 -6.27 -0.98 -4.92
C ILE A 6 -5.20 -0.56 -3.93
N LEU A 7 -4.49 -1.54 -3.36
CA LEU A 7 -3.24 -1.30 -2.66
C LEU A 7 -2.11 -1.31 -3.69
N ALA A 8 -1.68 -0.11 -4.11
CA ALA A 8 -0.53 0.10 -5.00
C ALA A 8 0.82 -0.11 -4.27
N SER A 9 0.94 -1.21 -3.53
CA SER A 9 2.16 -1.59 -2.83
C SER A 9 2.34 -3.09 -2.81
N GLY A 10 3.57 -3.56 -3.06
CA GLY A 10 3.96 -4.95 -2.91
C GLY A 10 4.17 -5.40 -1.45
N SER A 11 3.95 -4.52 -0.46
CA SER A 11 4.23 -4.82 0.95
C SER A 11 3.23 -5.81 1.56
N PRO A 12 3.67 -7.00 2.02
CA PRO A 12 2.78 -7.95 2.70
C PRO A 12 2.27 -7.39 4.04
N PHE A 13 3.07 -6.56 4.71
CA PHE A 13 2.70 -5.93 5.98
C PHE A 13 1.58 -4.90 5.81
N ARG A 14 1.68 -4.01 4.81
CA ARG A 14 0.62 -3.02 4.53
C ARG A 14 -0.69 -3.70 4.16
N LYS A 15 -0.64 -4.79 3.38
CA LYS A 15 -1.81 -5.61 3.05
C LYS A 15 -2.45 -6.20 4.31
N ALA A 16 -1.66 -6.82 5.18
CA ALA A 16 -2.16 -7.43 6.41
C ALA A 16 -2.83 -6.40 7.33
N LEU A 17 -2.24 -5.20 7.48
CA LEU A 17 -2.85 -4.12 8.27
C LEU A 17 -4.23 -3.72 7.75
N LEU A 18 -4.38 -3.50 6.44
CA LEU A 18 -5.66 -3.10 5.85
C LEU A 18 -6.71 -4.20 5.99
N VAL A 19 -6.34 -5.46 5.73
CA VAL A 19 -7.24 -6.60 5.87
C VAL A 19 -7.70 -6.78 7.32
N HIS A 20 -6.79 -6.68 8.29
CA HIS A 20 -7.13 -6.78 9.72
C HIS A 20 -7.98 -5.60 10.21
N ALA A 21 -7.86 -4.43 9.58
CA ALA A 21 -8.73 -3.27 9.82
C ALA A 21 -10.12 -3.40 9.16
N GLY A 22 -10.41 -4.51 8.48
CA GLY A 22 -11.67 -4.71 7.77
C GLY A 22 -11.76 -3.97 6.43
N VAL A 23 -10.63 -3.49 5.89
CA VAL A 23 -10.56 -2.82 4.59
C VAL A 23 -10.20 -3.84 3.51
N PRO A 24 -11.16 -4.29 2.68
CA PRO A 24 -10.88 -5.21 1.58
C PRO A 24 -10.09 -4.48 0.49
N VAL A 25 -8.94 -5.02 0.12
CA VAL A 25 -8.07 -4.45 -0.92
C VAL A 25 -7.52 -5.52 -1.87
N GLU A 26 -7.34 -5.15 -3.13
CA GLU A 26 -6.55 -5.91 -4.09
C GLU A 26 -5.14 -5.31 -4.13
N ALA A 27 -4.12 -6.14 -3.88
CA ALA A 27 -2.74 -5.70 -3.96
C ALA A 27 -2.25 -5.78 -5.41
N VAL A 28 -1.90 -4.64 -5.97
CA VAL A 28 -1.29 -4.49 -7.31
C VAL A 28 0.05 -3.79 -7.08
N PRO A 29 1.18 -4.53 -7.01
CA PRO A 29 2.49 -3.93 -6.80
C PRO A 29 2.77 -2.87 -7.87
N ALA A 30 3.32 -1.73 -7.47
CA ALA A 30 3.66 -0.70 -8.41
C ALA A 30 4.95 -1.07 -9.18
N GLU A 31 5.03 -0.68 -10.44
CA GLU A 31 6.23 -0.84 -11.27
C GLU A 31 7.28 0.26 -10.99
N VAL A 32 7.50 0.56 -9.71
CA VAL A 32 8.47 1.56 -9.25
C VAL A 32 9.19 1.06 -8.01
N ASP A 33 10.39 1.57 -7.75
CA ASP A 33 11.10 1.30 -6.51
C ASP A 33 10.46 2.09 -5.35
N GLU A 34 9.53 1.43 -4.65
CA GLU A 34 8.82 2.00 -3.50
C GLU A 34 9.78 2.51 -2.41
N ARG A 35 10.94 1.88 -2.22
CA ARG A 35 11.89 2.26 -1.17
C ARG A 35 12.71 3.49 -1.55
N ALA A 36 13.10 3.60 -2.82
CA ALA A 36 13.74 4.80 -3.32
C ALA A 36 12.82 6.02 -3.23
N LEU A 37 11.51 5.85 -3.49
CA LEU A 37 10.51 6.91 -3.37
C LEU A 37 10.19 7.29 -1.92
N GLU A 38 10.22 6.33 -0.99
CA GLU A 38 9.96 6.55 0.43
C GLU A 38 11.11 7.32 1.12
N ALA A 39 12.36 7.08 0.72
CA ALA A 39 13.55 7.66 1.34
C ALA A 39 13.54 9.21 1.50
N PRO A 40 13.25 10.02 0.46
CA PRO A 40 13.23 11.48 0.59
C PRO A 40 12.06 12.01 1.44
N LEU A 41 11.03 11.20 1.71
CA LEU A 41 9.86 11.57 2.52
C LEU A 41 10.08 11.31 4.01
N LYS A 42 11.20 10.70 4.40
CA LYS A 42 11.47 10.37 5.79
C LYS A 42 11.64 11.64 6.63
N GLY A 43 10.75 11.84 7.60
CA GLY A 43 10.78 13.00 8.51
C GLY A 43 10.06 14.25 7.98
N SER A 44 9.29 14.13 6.89
CA SER A 44 8.48 15.23 6.34
C SER A 44 7.07 15.32 6.93
N GLY A 45 6.79 14.57 8.01
CA GLY A 45 5.48 14.47 8.67
C GLY A 45 5.38 15.35 9.90
#